data_AF-Q1QQM4-F1
#
_entry.id   AF-Q1QQM4-F1
#
_cell.length_a   1.000
_cell.length_b   1.000
_cell.length_c   1.000
_cell.angle_alpha   90.00
_cell.angle_beta   90.00
_cell.angle_gamma   90.00
#
_symmetry.space_group_name_H-M   'P 1'
#
loop_
_entity.id
_entity.type
_entity.pdbx_description
1 polymer ?
#
loop_
_entity_poly.entity_id
_entity_poly.type
_entity_poly.pdbx_seq_one_letter_code
_entity_poly.pdbx_strand_id
1 'polypeptide(L)'
;MNVYRPAEAIRQYRVLIDDVDDSTAGERAEVAAHREEYGDEYMPARRHGPENAALLLRFMHEVHGIPLSQASQSVVELLKELDVLRFNGRDPVVVATGLLRATGNVIIAAATASLYAEAAKGSASEQSWQDVVDALWHADLVEDDTEQAKGRTLH
;
A
#
# COMPACT_ATOMS: atom_id res chain seq x y z
N MET A 1 -22.90 3.20 15.63
CA MET A 1 -21.53 3.26 15.07
C MET A 1 -20.66 2.39 15.97
N ASN A 2 -20.17 1.28 15.43
CA ASN A 2 -19.18 0.46 16.13
C ASN A 2 -17.86 1.25 16.07
N VAL A 3 -17.33 1.68 17.21
CA VAL A 3 -16.07 2.44 17.24
C VAL A 3 -14.94 1.42 17.16
N TYR A 4 -14.62 0.96 15.96
CA TYR A 4 -13.46 0.11 15.74
C TYR A 4 -12.19 0.90 16.06
N ARG A 5 -11.30 0.31 16.87
CA ARG A 5 -10.02 0.94 17.19
C ARG A 5 -9.05 0.73 16.03
N PRO A 6 -8.19 1.71 15.69
CA PRO A 6 -7.19 1.56 14.63
C PRO A 6 -6.36 0.27 14.72
N ALA A 7 -5.97 -0.14 15.92
CA ALA A 7 -5.21 -1.37 16.15
C ALA A 7 -5.99 -2.65 15.77
N GLU A 8 -7.30 -2.68 15.99
CA GLU A 8 -8.16 -3.82 15.62
C GLU A 8 -8.30 -3.89 14.09
N ALA A 9 -8.51 -2.75 13.43
CA ALA A 9 -8.58 -2.68 11.98
C ALA A 9 -7.26 -3.08 11.30
N ILE A 10 -6.12 -2.65 11.86
CA ILE A 10 -4.78 -3.08 11.41
C ILE A 10 -4.64 -4.60 11.58
N ARG A 11 -5.02 -5.16 12.72
CA ARG A 11 -4.93 -6.61 12.94
C ARG A 11 -5.82 -7.39 11.98
N GLN A 12 -7.08 -6.98 11.79
CA GLN A 12 -8.00 -7.58 10.83
C GLN A 12 -7.45 -7.54 9.41
N TYR A 13 -6.91 -6.40 8.98
CA TYR A 13 -6.25 -6.29 7.67
C TYR A 13 -5.06 -7.24 7.54
N ARG A 14 -4.21 -7.33 8.57
CA ARG A 14 -3.08 -8.25 8.56
C ARG A 14 -3.52 -9.72 8.50
N VAL A 15 -4.62 -10.09 9.14
CA VAL A 15 -5.22 -11.44 8.96
C VAL A 15 -5.76 -11.60 7.54
N LEU A 16 -6.39 -10.56 6.97
CA LEU A 16 -6.92 -10.57 5.60
C LEU A 16 -5.83 -10.87 4.57
N ILE A 17 -4.64 -10.29 4.72
CA ILE A 17 -3.50 -10.49 3.82
C ILE A 17 -2.57 -11.65 4.24
N ASP A 18 -3.01 -12.46 5.21
CA ASP A 18 -2.25 -13.59 5.77
C ASP A 18 -0.88 -13.19 6.34
N ASP A 19 -0.75 -12.03 6.98
CA ASP A 19 0.48 -11.48 7.58
C ASP A 19 0.56 -11.73 9.11
N VAL A 20 -0.23 -12.69 9.62
CA VAL A 20 -0.28 -13.04 11.05
C VAL A 20 -0.38 -14.56 11.23
N ASP A 21 0.61 -15.14 11.90
CA ASP A 21 0.65 -16.60 12.16
C ASP A 21 -0.31 -17.05 13.28
N ASP A 22 -0.71 -16.13 14.17
CA ASP A 22 -1.51 -16.41 15.37
C ASP A 22 -3.01 -16.06 15.25
N SER A 23 -3.54 -16.04 14.03
CA SER A 23 -4.96 -15.73 13.81
C SER A 23 -5.90 -16.70 14.54
N THR A 24 -6.96 -16.17 15.13
CA THR A 24 -8.02 -16.95 15.76
C THR A 24 -9.04 -17.42 14.72
N ALA A 25 -9.87 -18.41 15.09
CA ALA A 25 -10.96 -18.86 14.22
C ALA A 25 -12.01 -17.76 13.95
N GLY A 26 -12.24 -16.88 14.93
CA GLY A 26 -13.15 -15.74 14.78
C GLY A 26 -12.64 -14.74 13.75
N GLU A 27 -11.37 -14.35 13.84
CA GLU A 27 -10.75 -13.41 12.88
C GLU A 27 -10.77 -13.97 11.46
N ARG A 28 -10.50 -15.26 11.28
CA ARG A 28 -10.59 -15.91 9.96
C ARG A 28 -12.01 -15.91 9.40
N ALA A 29 -13.03 -16.05 10.25
CA ALA A 29 -14.43 -16.00 9.82
C ALA A 29 -14.83 -14.59 9.40
N GLU A 30 -14.41 -13.56 10.14
CA GLU A 30 -14.65 -12.15 9.79
C GLU A 30 -13.95 -11.78 8.48
N VAL A 31 -12.68 -12.18 8.31
CA VAL A 31 -11.94 -12.00 7.06
C VAL A 31 -12.60 -12.71 5.88
N ALA A 32 -13.13 -13.93 6.08
CA ALA A 32 -13.86 -14.63 5.03
C ALA A 32 -15.12 -13.87 4.61
N ALA A 33 -15.85 -13.28 5.57
CA ALA A 33 -17.01 -12.43 5.27
C ALA A 33 -16.60 -11.16 4.52
N HIS A 34 -15.50 -10.51 4.89
CA HIS A 34 -14.97 -9.36 4.15
C HIS A 34 -14.59 -9.71 2.71
N ARG A 35 -13.98 -10.88 2.47
CA ARG A 35 -13.69 -11.35 1.10
C ARG A 35 -14.97 -11.66 0.31
N GLU A 36 -16.02 -12.16 0.96
CA GLU A 36 -17.31 -12.37 0.31
C GLU A 36 -17.98 -11.05 -0.10
N GLU A 37 -17.88 -10.03 0.75
CA GLU A 37 -18.51 -8.72 0.52
C GLU A 37 -17.73 -7.85 -0.49
N TYR A 38 -16.41 -7.76 -0.34
CA TYR A 38 -15.55 -6.83 -1.10
C TYR A 38 -14.65 -7.53 -2.13
N GLY A 39 -14.74 -8.86 -2.25
CA GLY A 39 -13.86 -9.63 -3.14
C GLY A 39 -12.38 -9.46 -2.79
N ASP A 40 -11.56 -9.29 -3.83
CA ASP A 40 -10.11 -9.10 -3.71
C ASP A 40 -9.70 -7.62 -3.66
N GLU A 41 -10.62 -6.68 -3.46
CA GLU A 41 -10.34 -5.24 -3.55
C GLU A 41 -9.25 -4.75 -2.58
N TYR A 42 -9.14 -5.39 -1.42
CA TYR A 42 -8.15 -5.08 -0.39
C TYR A 42 -6.98 -6.07 -0.36
N MET A 43 -6.92 -7.01 -1.31
CA MET A 43 -5.85 -8.00 -1.38
C MET A 43 -4.67 -7.44 -2.17
N PRO A 44 -3.47 -7.39 -1.59
CA PRO A 44 -2.31 -6.90 -2.32
C PRO A 44 -1.84 -7.91 -3.35
N ALA A 45 -1.28 -7.41 -4.45
CA ALA A 45 -0.65 -8.27 -5.45
C ALA A 45 0.58 -8.99 -4.89
N ARG A 46 1.26 -8.37 -3.90
CA ARG A 46 2.40 -8.94 -3.19
C ARG A 46 2.20 -8.86 -1.69
N ARG A 47 2.44 -9.95 -0.96
CA ARG A 47 2.29 -10.02 0.51
C ARG A 47 3.00 -8.87 1.24
N HIS A 48 4.17 -8.46 0.76
CA HIS A 48 4.96 -7.35 1.32
C HIS A 48 5.19 -6.22 0.32
N GLY A 49 4.17 -5.93 -0.50
CA GLY A 49 4.22 -4.85 -1.47
C GLY A 49 3.99 -3.47 -0.82
N PRO A 50 4.56 -2.39 -1.38
CA PRO A 50 4.33 -1.04 -0.88
C PRO A 50 2.87 -0.59 -1.00
N GLU A 51 2.08 -1.18 -1.91
CA GLU A 51 0.64 -0.95 -2.05
C GLU A 51 -0.15 -1.22 -0.76
N ASN A 52 0.38 -2.06 0.13
CA ASN A 52 -0.22 -2.43 1.40
C ASN A 52 -0.60 -1.20 2.24
N ALA A 53 0.20 -0.11 2.19
CA ALA A 53 -0.08 1.09 2.97
C ALA A 53 -1.38 1.79 2.54
N ALA A 54 -1.61 1.90 1.23
CA ALA A 54 -2.84 2.50 0.71
C ALA A 54 -4.04 1.58 0.86
N LEU A 55 -3.85 0.27 0.67
CA LEU A 55 -4.91 -0.73 0.88
C LEU A 55 -5.36 -0.77 2.36
N LEU A 56 -4.41 -0.73 3.30
CA LEU A 56 -4.71 -0.63 4.74
C LEU A 56 -5.46 0.67 5.05
N LEU A 57 -5.01 1.81 4.52
CA LEU A 57 -5.69 3.10 4.73
C LEU A 57 -7.16 3.04 4.27
N ARG A 58 -7.39 2.51 3.07
CA ARG A 58 -8.74 2.32 2.52
C ARG A 58 -9.56 1.35 3.36
N PHE A 59 -9.00 0.21 3.73
CA PHE A 59 -9.68 -0.78 4.56
C PHE A 59 -10.13 -0.19 5.91
N MET A 60 -9.27 0.57 6.58
CA MET A 60 -9.61 1.26 7.83
C MET A 60 -10.75 2.27 7.64
N HIS A 61 -10.75 3.01 6.53
CA HIS A 61 -11.74 4.05 6.27
C HIS A 61 -13.08 3.49 5.78
N GLU A 62 -13.05 2.65 4.75
CA GLU A 62 -14.22 2.18 4.01
C GLU A 62 -14.92 1.03 4.76
N VAL A 63 -14.16 0.09 5.35
CA VAL A 63 -14.73 -1.09 6.03
C VAL A 63 -15.00 -0.81 7.51
N HIS A 64 -14.06 -0.17 8.21
CA HIS A 64 -14.19 0.08 9.64
C HIS A 64 -14.73 1.47 10.00
N GLY A 65 -14.98 2.34 9.01
CA GLY A 65 -15.54 3.67 9.23
C GLY A 65 -14.62 4.62 10.01
N ILE A 66 -13.32 4.33 10.08
CA ILE A 66 -12.35 5.17 10.77
C ILE A 66 -12.18 6.47 9.96
N PRO A 67 -12.24 7.66 10.60
CA PRO A 67 -11.98 8.91 9.89
C PRO A 67 -10.64 8.87 9.16
N LEU A 68 -10.61 9.33 7.91
CA LEU A 68 -9.42 9.21 7.04
C LEU A 68 -8.17 9.82 7.67
N SER A 69 -8.29 10.93 8.41
CA SER A 69 -7.18 11.55 9.13
C SER A 69 -6.61 10.65 10.22
N GLN A 70 -7.47 9.97 10.98
CA GLN A 70 -7.07 9.03 12.02
C GLN A 70 -6.46 7.76 11.43
N ALA A 71 -7.07 7.22 10.36
CA ALA A 71 -6.53 6.06 9.65
C ALA A 71 -5.15 6.37 9.05
N SER A 72 -4.98 7.52 8.41
CA SER A 72 -3.70 7.97 7.86
C SER A 72 -2.62 8.07 8.94
N GLN A 73 -2.96 8.65 10.09
CA GLN A 73 -2.00 8.76 11.20
C GLN A 73 -1.56 7.37 11.69
N SER A 74 -2.50 6.44 11.87
CA SER A 74 -2.17 5.07 12.32
C SER A 74 -1.35 4.29 11.29
N VAL A 75 -1.60 4.45 9.98
CA VAL A 75 -0.76 3.84 8.94
C VAL A 75 0.65 4.41 8.99
N VAL A 76 0.80 5.73 9.12
CA VAL A 76 2.11 6.39 9.24
C VAL A 76 2.89 5.91 10.47
N GLU A 77 2.22 5.77 11.62
CA GLU A 77 2.83 5.22 12.84
C GLU A 77 3.30 3.78 12.64
N LEU A 78 2.48 2.93 12.01
CA LEU A 78 2.86 1.55 11.67
C LEU A 78 4.07 1.50 10.74
N LEU A 79 4.12 2.35 9.71
CA LEU A 79 5.27 2.41 8.79
C LEU A 79 6.57 2.80 9.50
N LYS A 80 6.51 3.66 10.52
CA LYS A 80 7.68 4.02 11.36
C LYS A 80 8.16 2.83 12.18
N GLU A 81 7.25 2.02 12.71
CA GLU A 81 7.58 0.85 13.54
C GLU A 81 8.22 -0.28 12.73
N LEU A 82 7.79 -0.48 11.48
CA LEU A 82 8.25 -1.60 10.65
C LEU A 82 9.64 -1.42 10.01
N ASP A 83 10.31 -0.28 10.22
CA ASP A 83 11.61 0.09 9.59
C ASP A 83 11.62 -0.09 8.04
N VAL A 84 10.43 -0.06 7.43
CA VAL A 84 10.22 -0.17 5.97
C VAL A 84 10.61 1.10 5.21
N LEU A 85 11.09 2.11 5.94
CA LEU A 85 11.48 3.42 5.42
C LEU A 85 12.85 3.39 4.73
N ARG A 86 13.66 2.36 4.96
CA ARG A 86 15.05 2.32 4.46
C ARG A 86 15.12 2.17 2.94
N PHE A 87 15.28 3.31 2.29
CA PHE A 87 15.64 3.44 0.88
C PHE A 87 17.09 3.94 0.76
N ASN A 88 18.08 3.07 0.94
CA ASN A 88 19.47 3.46 0.71
C ASN A 88 19.83 3.30 -0.77
N GLY A 89 19.93 4.43 -1.48
CA GLY A 89 20.62 4.53 -2.78
C GLY A 89 19.86 4.06 -4.01
N ARG A 90 18.52 3.89 -3.95
CA ARG A 90 17.71 3.66 -5.15
C ARG A 90 17.24 4.99 -5.74
N ASP A 91 17.26 5.05 -7.07
CA ASP A 91 16.73 6.18 -7.84
C ASP A 91 15.22 6.37 -7.57
N PRO A 92 14.76 7.56 -7.16
CA PRO A 92 13.35 7.87 -6.93
C PRO A 92 12.44 7.48 -8.10
N VAL A 93 12.89 7.62 -9.35
CA VAL A 93 12.12 7.26 -10.54
C VAL A 93 11.85 5.76 -10.61
N VAL A 94 12.82 4.93 -10.21
CA VAL A 94 12.66 3.47 -10.17
C VAL A 94 11.64 3.08 -9.11
N VAL A 95 11.61 3.77 -7.97
CA VAL A 95 10.63 3.52 -6.91
C VAL A 95 9.24 3.96 -7.33
N ALA A 96 9.12 5.16 -7.91
CA ALA A 96 7.88 5.69 -8.46
C ALA A 96 7.30 4.74 -9.52
N THR A 97 8.13 4.26 -10.44
CA THR A 97 7.74 3.27 -11.45
C THR A 97 7.32 1.94 -10.81
N GLY A 98 8.03 1.50 -9.77
CA GLY A 98 7.69 0.29 -9.01
C GLY A 98 6.34 0.39 -8.31
N LEU A 99 6.04 1.55 -7.71
CA LEU A 99 4.75 1.86 -7.10
C LEU A 99 3.66 1.89 -8.16
N LEU A 100 3.87 2.59 -9.28
CA LEU A 100 2.91 2.67 -10.37
C LEU A 100 2.58 1.29 -10.94
N ARG A 101 3.59 0.43 -11.14
CA ARG A 101 3.37 -0.96 -11.58
C ARG A 101 2.63 -1.81 -10.54
N ALA A 102 2.83 -1.55 -9.25
CA ALA A 102 2.17 -2.29 -8.18
C ALA A 102 0.70 -1.87 -8.01
N THR A 103 0.41 -0.58 -8.17
CA THR A 103 -0.94 -0.03 -7.95
C THR A 103 -1.77 0.06 -9.23
N GLY A 104 -1.14 0.07 -10.41
CA GLY A 104 -1.79 0.32 -11.70
C GLY A 104 -2.45 1.71 -11.80
N ASN A 105 -2.15 2.61 -10.87
CA ASN A 105 -2.83 3.90 -10.75
C ASN A 105 -1.92 4.94 -10.08
N VAL A 106 -1.65 6.04 -10.79
CA VAL A 106 -0.77 7.12 -10.33
C VAL A 106 -1.27 7.81 -9.06
N ILE A 107 -2.59 7.95 -8.89
CA ILE A 107 -3.17 8.58 -7.69
C ILE A 107 -2.95 7.69 -6.47
N ILE A 108 -3.16 6.37 -6.62
CA ILE A 108 -2.91 5.42 -5.53
C ILE A 108 -1.41 5.36 -5.23
N ALA A 109 -0.56 5.32 -6.25
CA ALA A 109 0.90 5.34 -6.08
C ALA A 109 1.37 6.60 -5.34
N ALA A 110 0.84 7.78 -5.69
CA ALA A 110 1.17 9.04 -5.05
C ALA A 110 0.67 9.09 -3.60
N ALA A 111 -0.54 8.57 -3.33
CA ALA A 111 -1.05 8.45 -1.98
C ALA A 111 -0.18 7.51 -1.12
N THR A 112 0.21 6.35 -1.66
CA THR A 112 1.15 5.43 -1.02
C THR A 112 2.47 6.14 -0.72
N ALA A 113 3.11 6.75 -1.71
CA ALA A 113 4.39 7.45 -1.52
C ALA A 113 4.28 8.57 -0.48
N SER A 114 3.16 9.29 -0.45
CA SER A 114 2.90 10.35 0.52
C SER A 114 2.82 9.84 1.96
N LEU A 115 2.24 8.65 2.20
CA LEU A 115 2.23 8.01 3.52
C LEU A 115 3.65 7.66 3.97
N TYR A 116 4.49 7.15 3.06
CA TYR A 116 5.90 6.86 3.36
C TYR A 116 6.73 8.14 3.58
N ALA A 117 6.49 9.21 2.80
CA ALA A 117 7.14 10.50 2.99
C ALA A 117 6.81 11.11 4.37
N GLU A 118 5.54 11.06 4.77
CA GLU A 118 5.11 11.48 6.11
C GLU A 118 5.77 10.63 7.21
N ALA A 119 5.86 9.32 7.01
CA ALA A 119 6.52 8.41 7.94
C ALA A 119 8.03 8.66 8.03
N ALA A 120 8.66 9.10 6.95
CA ALA A 120 10.09 9.37 6.85
C ALA A 120 10.52 10.74 7.42
N LYS A 121 9.60 11.63 7.79
CA LYS A 121 9.94 12.95 8.35
C LYS A 121 10.88 12.86 9.56
N GLY A 122 11.95 13.65 9.53
CA GLY A 122 13.00 13.67 10.54
C GLY A 122 14.03 12.54 10.42
N SER A 123 13.92 11.69 9.38
CA SER A 123 14.86 10.61 9.10
C SER A 123 15.78 10.94 7.92
N ALA A 124 16.84 10.15 7.74
CA ALA A 124 17.72 10.27 6.57
C ALA A 124 17.03 9.96 5.23
N SER A 125 15.83 9.38 5.25
CA SER A 125 15.07 8.99 4.05
C SER A 125 13.97 9.99 3.67
N GLU A 126 13.80 11.09 4.43
CA GLU A 126 12.75 12.10 4.19
C GLU A 126 12.79 12.64 2.75
N GLN A 127 13.94 13.16 2.32
CA GLN A 127 14.08 13.73 0.98
C GLN A 127 13.86 12.68 -0.11
N SER A 128 14.39 11.47 0.07
CA SER A 128 14.23 10.40 -0.92
C SER A 128 12.77 10.04 -1.17
N TRP A 129 11.93 10.00 -0.15
CA TRP A 129 10.50 9.74 -0.32
C TRP A 129 9.75 10.94 -0.90
N GLN A 130 10.15 12.16 -0.57
CA GLN A 130 9.62 13.35 -1.21
C GLN A 130 9.94 13.37 -2.71
N ASP A 131 11.16 13.00 -3.10
CA ASP A 131 11.57 12.90 -4.50
C ASP A 131 10.74 11.84 -5.26
N VAL A 132 10.32 10.76 -4.59
CA VAL A 132 9.42 9.74 -5.18
C VAL A 132 8.03 10.31 -5.43
N VAL A 133 7.50 11.09 -4.48
CA VAL A 133 6.21 11.79 -4.65
C VAL A 133 6.30 12.75 -5.84
N ASP A 134 7.37 13.55 -5.92
CA ASP A 134 7.57 14.50 -7.00
C ASP A 134 7.72 13.80 -8.36
N ALA A 135 8.45 12.68 -8.41
CA ALA A 135 8.59 11.86 -9.62
C ALA A 135 7.24 11.30 -10.10
N LEU A 136 6.35 10.89 -9.18
CA LEU A 136 5.01 10.41 -9.54
C LEU A 136 4.12 11.48 -10.18
N TRP A 137 4.33 12.76 -9.84
CA TRP A 137 3.54 13.87 -10.38
C TRP A 137 4.15 14.54 -11.62
N HIS A 138 5.48 14.46 -11.78
CA HIS A 138 6.19 15.34 -12.70
C HIS A 138 7.17 14.64 -13.64
N ALA A 139 7.55 13.38 -13.38
CA ALA A 139 8.40 12.66 -14.32
C ALA A 139 7.56 12.02 -15.44
N ASP A 140 8.12 11.98 -16.65
CA ASP A 140 7.64 11.09 -17.71
C ASP A 140 7.97 9.65 -17.29
N LEU A 141 7.12 9.07 -16.44
CA LEU A 141 7.23 7.68 -16.02
C LEU A 141 6.87 6.81 -17.22
N VAL A 142 7.87 6.17 -17.82
CA VAL A 142 7.67 5.24 -18.93
C VAL A 142 6.99 3.98 -18.38
N GLU A 143 5.72 3.78 -18.73
CA GLU A 143 5.11 2.46 -18.67
C GLU A 143 5.85 1.59 -19.71
N ASP A 144 6.75 0.71 -19.27
CA ASP A 144 7.37 -0.27 -20.16
C ASP A 144 6.26 -1.13 -20.77
N ASP A 145 6.00 -0.94 -22.07
CA ASP A 145 5.33 -1.88 -22.96
C ASP A 145 6.15 -3.19 -23.05
N THR A 146 6.14 -3.98 -21.99
CA THR A 146 6.75 -5.31 -21.97
C THR A 146 5.67 -6.38 -21.93
N GLU A 147 4.85 -6.43 -22.99
CA GLU A 147 4.37 -7.68 -23.58
C GLU A 147 3.89 -7.51 -25.05
N GLN A 148 4.74 -6.95 -25.92
CA GLN A 148 4.64 -7.17 -27.38
C GLN A 148 5.91 -7.81 -27.94
N ALA A 149 6.12 -9.11 -27.67
CA ALA A 149 7.01 -9.93 -28.49
C ALA A 149 6.84 -11.44 -28.25
N LYS A 150 5.68 -12.03 -28.60
CA LYS A 150 5.64 -13.43 -29.07
C LYS A 150 4.69 -13.62 -30.25
N GLY A 151 5.21 -13.32 -31.43
CA GLY A 151 5.10 -14.17 -32.61
C GLY A 151 3.73 -14.35 -33.25
N ARG A 152 3.42 -13.55 -34.26
CA ARG A 152 2.69 -14.01 -35.46
C ARG A 152 3.26 -13.33 -36.70
N THR A 153 4.24 -13.98 -37.31
CA THR A 153 4.45 -13.89 -38.75
C THR A 153 3.26 -14.61 -39.40
N LEU A 154 2.37 -13.86 -40.06
CA LEU A 154 1.45 -14.42 -41.04
C LEU A 154 2.06 -14.15 -42.42
N HIS A 155 2.69 -15.19 -42.97
CA HIS A 155 2.73 -15.42 -44.42
C HIS A 155 1.49 -16.21 -44.80
#